data_AF-A0A366K7S1-F1
#
_entry.id   AF-A0A366K7S1-F1
#
_cell.length_a   1.000
_cell.length_b   1.000
_cell.length_c   1.000
_cell.angle_alpha   90.00
_cell.angle_beta   90.00
_cell.angle_gamma   90.00
#
_symmetry.space_group_name_H-M   'P 1'
#
loop_
_entity.id
_entity.type
_entity.pdbx_description
1 polymer ?
#
loop_
_entity_poly.entity_id
_entity_poly.type
_entity_poly.pdbx_seq_one_letter_code
_entity_poly.pdbx_strand_id
1 'polypeptide(L)'
;MHHGVLVRNASGSLIDGYQQQFGSKVTLTPDMSGGMNAKPSAPPSNEQMIEFGQSDLLQKADYTAKASILPDKLTMIDEMDEKTKAQTHIQMMGGGPEGEGQASGPANMPKTSLLGYDSANISEDFSSGKRKIVEGKVYAPGNKECLISQQLAKLNNLKIGDKNNLLGLIEGASAEFTISGIYSDSTMEGQAKMPFKDPFMNRNNTKY
;
A
#
# COMPACT_ATOMS: atom_id res chain seq x y z
N MET A 1 10.94 56.54 -10.36
CA MET A 1 9.73 55.70 -10.24
C MET A 1 10.13 54.33 -9.67
N HIS A 2 10.03 54.09 -8.36
CA HIS A 2 10.37 52.81 -7.71
C HIS A 2 9.41 52.48 -6.55
N HIS A 3 8.10 52.41 -6.82
CA HIS A 3 7.10 52.06 -5.79
C HIS A 3 6.19 50.88 -6.17
N GLY A 4 6.50 50.15 -7.26
CA GLY A 4 5.63 49.08 -7.79
C GLY A 4 6.04 47.63 -7.49
N VAL A 5 7.24 47.38 -6.93
CA VAL A 5 7.83 46.01 -6.88
C VAL A 5 7.83 45.40 -5.46
N LEU A 6 7.69 46.22 -4.40
CA LEU A 6 7.72 45.74 -3.01
C LEU A 6 6.40 45.12 -2.51
N VAL A 7 5.25 45.52 -3.07
CA VAL A 7 3.93 45.04 -2.59
C VAL A 7 3.65 43.59 -3.00
N ARG A 8 4.08 43.16 -4.20
CA ARG A 8 3.84 41.79 -4.67
C ARG A 8 4.61 40.72 -3.89
N ASN A 9 5.84 41.03 -3.44
CA ASN A 9 6.64 40.10 -2.66
C ASN A 9 6.13 39.95 -1.21
N ALA A 10 5.70 41.05 -0.59
CA ALA A 10 5.18 41.03 0.78
C ALA A 10 3.88 40.20 0.90
N SER A 11 3.02 40.26 -0.11
CA SER A 11 1.77 39.47 -0.15
C SER A 11 2.04 37.98 -0.26
N GLY A 12 3.02 37.54 -1.05
CA GLY A 12 3.40 36.13 -1.14
C GLY A 12 3.88 35.58 0.19
N SER A 13 4.82 36.27 0.85
CA SER A 13 5.33 35.86 2.16
C SER A 13 4.27 35.85 3.28
N LEU A 14 3.25 36.71 3.20
CA LEU A 14 2.12 36.72 4.15
C LEU A 14 1.18 35.53 3.92
N ILE A 15 0.91 35.18 2.66
CA ILE A 15 0.10 34.01 2.31
C ILE A 15 0.80 32.72 2.74
N ASP A 16 2.09 32.59 2.47
CA ASP A 16 2.90 31.43 2.87
C ASP A 16 2.92 31.28 4.39
N GLY A 17 3.12 32.39 5.11
CA GLY A 17 3.09 32.41 6.58
C GLY A 17 1.73 32.01 7.16
N TYR A 18 0.62 32.45 6.54
CA TYR A 18 -0.73 32.09 6.97
C TYR A 18 -1.04 30.61 6.71
N GLN A 19 -0.66 30.08 5.54
CA GLN A 19 -0.87 28.66 5.21
C GLN A 19 -0.08 27.74 6.15
N GLN A 20 1.13 28.14 6.57
CA GLN A 20 1.91 27.37 7.54
C GLN A 20 1.32 27.39 8.96
N GLN A 21 0.76 28.53 9.40
CA GLN A 21 0.20 28.65 10.75
C GLN A 21 -1.20 28.06 10.89
N PHE A 22 -2.00 28.09 9.82
CA PHE A 22 -3.43 27.72 9.87
C PHE A 22 -3.82 26.57 8.95
N GLY A 23 -2.85 25.98 8.23
CA GLY A 23 -3.06 24.77 7.44
C GLY A 23 -3.64 23.65 8.30
N SER A 24 -4.87 23.24 7.98
CA SER A 24 -5.60 22.23 8.73
C SER A 24 -5.67 20.92 7.94
N LYS A 25 -5.38 19.79 8.58
CA LYS A 25 -5.55 18.47 7.98
C LYS A 25 -7.05 18.13 7.95
N VAL A 26 -7.61 18.06 6.75
CA VAL A 26 -9.00 17.63 6.54
C VAL A 26 -8.99 16.17 6.08
N THR A 27 -9.70 15.31 6.80
CA THR A 27 -9.92 13.92 6.39
C THR A 27 -11.36 13.78 5.90
N LEU A 28 -11.54 13.42 4.64
CA LEU A 28 -12.86 13.08 4.10
C LEU A 28 -13.13 11.60 4.36
N THR A 29 -14.17 11.32 5.16
CA THR A 29 -14.62 9.95 5.41
C THR A 29 -16.03 9.78 4.85
N PRO A 30 -16.33 8.69 4.13
CA PRO A 30 -17.69 8.35 3.76
C PRO A 30 -18.57 8.30 5.00
N ASP A 31 -19.76 8.89 4.92
CA ASP A 31 -20.74 8.79 5.99
C ASP A 31 -21.28 7.35 6.04
N MET A 32 -20.90 6.64 7.10
CA MET A 32 -21.31 5.26 7.37
C MET A 32 -22.51 5.18 8.31
N SER A 33 -23.15 6.30 8.66
CA SER A 33 -24.22 6.37 9.68
C SER A 33 -25.55 5.74 9.27
N GLY A 34 -25.75 5.44 7.98
CA GLY A 34 -27.04 5.06 7.42
C GLY A 34 -27.55 3.64 7.71
N GLY A 35 -26.87 2.85 8.55
CA GLY A 35 -27.27 1.48 8.88
C GLY A 35 -27.21 0.51 7.68
N MET A 36 -27.57 -0.76 7.90
CA MET A 36 -27.42 -1.85 6.93
C MET A 36 -28.20 -1.69 5.60
N ASN A 37 -29.11 -0.72 5.51
CA ASN A 37 -29.94 -0.47 4.33
C ASN A 37 -29.61 0.85 3.61
N ALA A 38 -28.73 1.70 4.15
CA ALA A 38 -28.28 2.86 3.39
C ALA A 38 -27.38 2.40 2.26
N LYS A 39 -27.63 2.93 1.06
CA LYS A 39 -26.68 2.79 -0.03
C LYS A 39 -25.36 3.41 0.43
N PRO A 40 -24.25 2.67 0.43
CA PRO A 40 -22.95 3.25 0.71
C PRO A 40 -22.78 4.44 -0.21
N SER A 41 -22.40 5.60 0.33
CA SER A 41 -21.94 6.69 -0.53
C SER A 41 -20.77 6.13 -1.36
N ALA A 42 -20.89 6.23 -2.68
CA ALA A 42 -19.82 5.76 -3.55
C ALA A 42 -18.55 6.55 -3.20
N PRO A 43 -17.40 5.88 -3.02
CA PRO A 43 -16.16 6.59 -2.83
C PRO A 43 -15.89 7.49 -4.05
N PRO A 44 -15.14 8.59 -3.88
CA PRO A 44 -14.73 9.42 -5.00
C PRO A 44 -14.03 8.58 -6.08
N SER A 45 -14.26 8.90 -7.36
CA SER A 45 -13.52 8.27 -8.45
C SER A 45 -12.05 8.69 -8.43
N ASN A 46 -11.19 7.94 -9.12
CA ASN A 46 -9.77 8.31 -9.24
C ASN A 46 -9.59 9.71 -9.85
N GLU A 47 -10.41 10.07 -10.84
CA GLU A 47 -10.39 11.38 -11.49
C GLU A 47 -10.77 12.49 -10.49
N GLN A 48 -11.79 12.28 -9.68
CA GLN A 48 -12.20 13.23 -8.63
C GLN A 48 -11.10 13.39 -7.57
N MET A 49 -10.44 12.30 -7.18
CA MET A 49 -9.31 12.36 -6.25
C MET A 49 -8.14 13.16 -6.83
N ILE A 50 -7.85 13.02 -8.13
CA ILE A 50 -6.84 13.81 -8.82
C ILE A 50 -7.23 15.29 -8.83
N GLU A 51 -8.47 15.60 -9.20
CA GLU A 51 -9.00 16.97 -9.23
C GLU A 51 -8.89 17.66 -7.85
N PHE A 52 -9.22 16.95 -6.77
CA PHE A 52 -9.05 17.49 -5.42
C PHE A 52 -7.61 17.86 -5.12
N GLY A 53 -6.65 17.04 -5.51
CA GLY A 53 -5.23 17.31 -5.30
C GLY A 53 -4.65 18.43 -6.19
N GLN A 54 -5.37 18.84 -7.25
CA GLN A 54 -5.01 19.97 -8.11
C GLN A 54 -5.59 21.32 -7.64
N SER A 55 -6.37 21.33 -6.56
CA SER A 55 -6.99 22.54 -6.04
C SER A 55 -5.95 23.54 -5.53
N ASP A 56 -6.07 24.80 -5.95
CA ASP A 56 -5.24 25.92 -5.49
C ASP A 56 -5.36 26.18 -3.97
N LEU A 57 -6.36 25.59 -3.31
CA LEU A 57 -6.55 25.68 -1.86
C LEU A 57 -5.61 24.76 -1.08
N LEU A 58 -4.96 23.80 -1.74
CA LEU A 58 -4.03 22.87 -1.10
C LEU A 58 -2.61 23.43 -1.08
N GLN A 59 -1.99 23.39 0.09
CA GLN A 59 -0.56 23.66 0.23
C GLN A 59 0.30 22.54 -0.40
N LYS A 60 -0.20 21.30 -0.32
CA LYS A 60 0.46 20.10 -0.84
C LYS A 60 -0.58 19.02 -1.10
N ALA A 61 -0.38 18.25 -2.17
CA ALA A 61 -1.05 16.98 -2.41
C ALA A 61 -0.01 15.86 -2.50
N ASP A 62 -0.30 14.72 -1.88
CA ASP A 62 0.47 13.48 -2.01
C ASP A 62 -0.51 12.39 -2.47
N TYR A 63 -0.18 11.67 -3.53
CA TYR A 63 -1.00 10.60 -4.07
C TYR A 63 -0.43 9.23 -3.69
N THR A 64 -1.31 8.34 -3.22
CA THR A 64 -0.95 6.95 -2.93
C THR A 64 -1.91 6.02 -3.66
N ALA A 65 -1.36 5.09 -4.44
CA ALA A 65 -2.11 4.01 -5.05
C ALA A 65 -1.88 2.71 -4.29
N LYS A 66 -2.93 1.91 -4.11
CA LYS A 66 -2.83 0.57 -3.51
C LYS A 66 -3.48 -0.43 -4.46
N ALA A 67 -2.72 -1.46 -4.82
CA ALA A 67 -3.23 -2.60 -5.58
C ALA A 67 -3.08 -3.87 -4.76
N SER A 68 -4.11 -4.71 -4.74
CA SER A 68 -4.03 -6.07 -4.19
C SER A 68 -3.43 -6.99 -5.26
N ILE A 69 -2.48 -7.84 -4.86
CA ILE A 69 -1.63 -8.61 -5.79
C ILE A 69 -1.67 -10.11 -5.42
N LEU A 70 -1.75 -10.95 -6.46
CA LEU A 70 -1.56 -12.41 -6.36
C LEU A 70 -0.22 -12.75 -7.03
N PRO A 71 0.86 -12.94 -6.25
CA PRO A 71 2.15 -13.27 -6.83
C PRO A 71 2.17 -14.69 -7.40
N ASP A 72 2.75 -14.84 -8.60
CA ASP A 72 2.85 -16.12 -9.34
C ASP A 72 3.89 -17.07 -8.73
N LYS A 73 5.13 -16.59 -8.59
CA LYS A 73 6.31 -17.41 -8.26
C LYS A 73 6.97 -17.04 -6.94
N LEU A 74 6.27 -16.29 -6.09
CA LEU A 74 6.79 -15.90 -4.77
C LEU A 74 6.01 -16.60 -3.68
N THR A 75 6.75 -17.21 -2.76
CA THR A 75 6.21 -17.68 -1.48
C THR A 75 6.10 -16.48 -0.55
N MET A 76 4.89 -16.25 -0.03
CA MET A 76 4.64 -15.15 0.88
C MET A 76 4.88 -15.59 2.34
N ILE A 77 5.26 -14.64 3.20
CA ILE A 77 5.40 -14.91 4.63
C ILE A 77 4.01 -15.25 5.18
N ASP A 78 3.95 -16.24 6.08
CA ASP A 78 2.70 -16.81 6.62
C ASP A 78 1.80 -17.49 5.58
N GLU A 79 2.32 -17.80 4.38
CA GLU A 79 1.62 -18.66 3.42
C GLU A 79 1.56 -20.09 3.94
N MET A 80 0.34 -20.56 4.19
CA MET A 80 0.10 -21.94 4.58
C MET A 80 0.42 -22.88 3.41
N ASP A 81 1.02 -24.03 3.71
CA ASP A 81 1.18 -25.09 2.73
C ASP A 81 -0.18 -25.68 2.32
N GLU A 82 -0.25 -26.31 1.15
CA GLU A 82 -1.51 -26.83 0.60
C GLU A 82 -2.18 -27.89 1.49
N LYS A 83 -1.38 -28.65 2.25
CA LYS A 83 -1.88 -29.68 3.17
C LYS A 83 -2.58 -29.05 4.38
N THR A 84 -2.04 -27.94 4.88
CA THR A 84 -2.59 -27.19 6.02
C THR A 84 -3.80 -26.34 5.58
N LYS A 85 -3.82 -25.83 4.34
CA LYS A 85 -5.01 -25.17 3.75
C LYS A 85 -6.22 -26.10 3.72
N ALA A 86 -6.04 -27.37 3.34
CA ALA A 86 -7.13 -28.35 3.31
C ALA A 86 -7.69 -28.67 4.71
N GLN A 87 -6.83 -28.77 5.73
CA GLN A 87 -7.25 -29.06 7.10
C GLN A 87 -7.94 -27.86 7.80
N THR A 88 -7.44 -26.65 7.59
CA THR A 88 -8.02 -25.42 8.16
C THR A 88 -9.38 -25.07 7.55
N HIS A 89 -9.65 -25.45 6.31
CA HIS A 89 -10.95 -25.24 5.65
C HIS A 89 -12.08 -26.05 6.31
N ILE A 90 -11.79 -27.27 6.77
CA ILE A 90 -12.74 -28.14 7.49
C ILE A 90 -13.13 -27.55 8.86
N GLN A 91 -12.22 -26.78 9.47
CA GLN A 91 -12.40 -26.27 10.83
C GLN A 91 -13.08 -24.88 10.88
N MET A 92 -12.94 -24.06 9.83
CA MET A 92 -13.44 -22.68 9.78
C MET A 92 -14.86 -22.55 9.20
N MET A 93 -15.29 -23.51 8.38
CA MET A 93 -16.67 -23.66 7.93
C MET A 93 -17.21 -24.90 8.62
N GLY A 94 -17.81 -24.76 9.82
CA GLY A 94 -18.29 -25.89 10.64
C GLY A 94 -18.92 -27.01 9.81
N GLY A 95 -18.16 -28.07 9.59
CA GLY A 95 -18.54 -29.15 8.69
C GLY A 95 -19.60 -30.04 9.33
N GLY A 96 -20.83 -29.97 8.82
CA GLY A 96 -21.69 -31.15 8.75
C GLY A 96 -21.15 -32.11 7.68
N PRO A 97 -21.27 -33.43 7.87
CA PRO A 97 -20.76 -34.39 6.91
C PRO A 97 -21.67 -34.48 5.68
N GLU A 98 -21.05 -34.81 4.54
CA GLU A 98 -21.69 -35.28 3.31
C GLU A 98 -22.36 -34.22 2.42
N GLY A 99 -21.56 -33.68 1.52
CA GLY A 99 -22.04 -33.17 0.24
C GLY A 99 -20.85 -33.08 -0.71
N GLU A 100 -20.92 -33.78 -1.84
CA GLU A 100 -20.01 -33.61 -2.98
C GLU A 100 -20.17 -32.21 -3.58
N GLY A 101 -19.77 -31.19 -2.82
CA GLY A 101 -19.69 -29.80 -3.25
C GLY A 101 -18.23 -29.47 -3.56
N GLN A 102 -17.98 -28.93 -4.74
CA GLN A 102 -16.65 -28.49 -5.17
C GLN A 102 -15.90 -27.78 -4.03
N ALA A 103 -14.74 -28.33 -3.67
CA ALA A 103 -13.75 -27.67 -2.84
C ALA A 103 -13.27 -26.39 -3.53
N SER A 104 -14.01 -25.29 -3.35
CA SER A 104 -13.62 -23.95 -3.79
C SER A 104 -12.88 -23.26 -2.63
N GLY A 105 -11.71 -23.81 -2.29
CA GLY A 105 -10.72 -23.12 -1.47
C GLY A 105 -9.93 -22.06 -2.27
N PRO A 106 -9.28 -21.09 -1.61
CA PRO A 106 -9.00 -19.73 -2.11
C PRO A 106 -7.76 -19.63 -3.01
N ALA A 107 -7.73 -20.33 -4.15
CA ALA A 107 -6.58 -20.27 -5.05
C ALA A 107 -6.33 -18.86 -5.66
N ASN A 108 -7.35 -18.00 -5.72
CA ASN A 108 -7.32 -16.71 -6.41
C ASN A 108 -7.41 -15.47 -5.49
N MET A 109 -7.17 -15.61 -4.18
CA MET A 109 -7.21 -14.46 -3.26
C MET A 109 -5.87 -13.69 -3.27
N PRO A 110 -5.89 -12.35 -3.15
CA PRO A 110 -4.67 -11.57 -2.98
C PRO A 110 -3.84 -12.05 -1.80
N LYS A 111 -2.52 -12.14 -2.01
CA LYS A 111 -1.58 -12.52 -0.95
C LYS A 111 -0.73 -11.34 -0.48
N THR A 112 -0.79 -10.19 -1.17
CA THR A 112 -0.09 -8.97 -0.76
C THR A 112 -0.71 -7.70 -1.36
N SER A 113 -0.19 -6.55 -0.96
CA SER A 113 -0.47 -5.24 -1.54
C SER A 113 0.80 -4.61 -2.15
N LEU A 114 0.64 -3.94 -3.29
CA LEU A 114 1.61 -3.02 -3.88
C LEU A 114 1.15 -1.59 -3.58
N LEU A 115 2.05 -0.77 -3.04
CA LEU A 115 1.79 0.63 -2.73
C LEU A 115 2.66 1.53 -3.62
N GLY A 116 2.05 2.35 -4.46
CA GLY A 116 2.74 3.33 -5.29
C GLY A 116 2.59 4.73 -4.72
N TYR A 117 3.68 5.49 -4.73
CA TYR A 117 3.74 6.88 -4.25
C TYR A 117 4.26 7.79 -5.34
N ASP A 118 3.71 8.99 -5.43
CA ASP A 118 4.15 10.04 -6.34
C ASP A 118 5.30 10.90 -5.77
N SER A 119 5.54 10.82 -4.47
CA SER A 119 6.58 11.55 -3.77
C SER A 119 7.70 10.64 -3.26
N ALA A 120 8.88 11.23 -3.03
CA ALA A 120 10.02 10.52 -2.44
C ALA A 120 9.78 10.10 -0.98
N ASN A 121 8.77 10.68 -0.31
CA ASN A 121 8.38 10.29 1.03
C ASN A 121 7.34 9.15 0.97
N ILE A 122 7.86 7.94 0.81
CA ILE A 122 7.07 6.75 0.54
C ILE A 122 6.14 6.40 1.71
N SER A 123 6.51 6.63 2.97
CA SER A 123 5.55 6.44 4.07
C SER A 123 6.03 7.07 5.38
N GLU A 124 5.09 7.24 6.31
CA GLU A 124 5.39 7.63 7.69
C GLU A 124 6.33 6.61 8.37
N ASP A 125 6.22 5.32 8.06
CA ASP A 125 7.12 4.31 8.63
C ASP A 125 8.57 4.52 8.17
N PHE A 126 8.79 4.92 6.90
CA PHE A 126 10.12 5.27 6.41
C PHE A 126 10.62 6.58 7.03
N SER A 127 9.77 7.62 7.08
CA SER A 127 10.12 8.91 7.68
C SER A 127 10.44 8.83 9.17
N SER A 128 9.70 8.01 9.92
CA SER A 128 9.92 7.79 11.35
C SER A 128 11.04 6.79 11.65
N GLY A 129 11.63 6.17 10.62
CA GLY A 129 12.70 5.20 10.75
C GLY A 129 12.25 3.83 11.27
N LYS A 130 10.94 3.57 11.37
CA LYS A 130 10.40 2.21 11.66
C LYS A 130 10.64 1.26 10.49
N ARG A 131 10.78 1.81 9.28
CA ARG A 131 11.30 1.13 8.10
C ARG A 131 12.53 1.84 7.58
N LYS A 132 13.53 1.08 7.16
CA LYS A 132 14.81 1.62 6.69
C LYS A 132 15.30 0.83 5.50
N ILE A 133 15.82 1.51 4.48
CA ILE A 133 16.55 0.84 3.41
C ILE A 133 17.86 0.31 4.00
N VAL A 134 18.06 -1.00 3.89
CA VAL A 134 19.27 -1.69 4.37
C VAL A 134 20.19 -2.07 3.22
N GLU A 135 19.66 -2.14 2.00
CA GLU A 135 20.43 -2.41 0.79
C GLU A 135 19.77 -1.72 -0.42
N GLY A 136 20.59 -1.24 -1.36
CA GLY A 136 20.11 -0.55 -2.56
C GLY A 136 19.62 0.87 -2.29
N LYS A 137 18.59 1.30 -3.01
CA LYS A 137 18.05 2.67 -2.97
C LYS A 137 16.53 2.66 -3.09
N VAL A 138 15.92 3.79 -2.73
CA VAL A 138 14.53 4.11 -3.09
C VAL A 138 14.42 4.21 -4.61
N TYR A 139 13.34 3.69 -5.17
CA TYR A 139 13.01 3.80 -6.60
C TYR A 139 12.82 5.26 -7.02
N ALA A 140 13.09 5.56 -8.29
CA ALA A 140 12.77 6.87 -8.84
C ALA A 140 11.34 6.90 -9.42
N PRO A 141 10.62 8.03 -9.34
CA PRO A 141 9.32 8.19 -9.99
C PRO A 141 9.38 7.83 -11.48
N GLY A 142 8.40 7.06 -11.95
CA GLY A 142 8.30 6.64 -13.36
C GLY A 142 9.12 5.41 -13.74
N ASN A 143 9.97 4.89 -12.86
CA ASN A 143 10.71 3.65 -13.10
C ASN A 143 9.89 2.42 -12.69
N LYS A 144 10.07 1.29 -13.41
CA LYS A 144 9.57 -0.03 -12.99
C LYS A 144 10.48 -0.67 -11.95
N GLU A 145 10.70 0.06 -10.86
CA GLU A 145 11.52 -0.34 -9.73
C GLU A 145 10.64 -0.52 -8.49
N CYS A 146 11.03 -1.39 -7.57
CA CYS A 146 10.29 -1.60 -6.32
C CYS A 146 11.21 -1.83 -5.12
N LEU A 147 10.64 -1.71 -3.92
CA LEU A 147 11.23 -2.13 -2.66
C LEU A 147 10.55 -3.39 -2.12
N ILE A 148 11.35 -4.26 -1.52
CA ILE A 148 10.87 -5.47 -0.83
C ILE A 148 11.41 -5.54 0.59
N SER A 149 10.67 -6.21 1.49
CA SER A 149 11.16 -6.41 2.85
C SER A 149 12.33 -7.38 2.87
N GLN A 150 13.23 -7.22 3.84
CA GLN A 150 14.37 -8.11 4.05
C GLN A 150 13.92 -9.55 4.33
N GLN A 151 12.79 -9.73 5.02
CA GLN A 151 12.26 -11.05 5.31
C GLN A 151 11.78 -11.75 4.04
N LEU A 152 11.04 -11.04 3.18
CA LEU A 152 10.55 -11.59 1.92
C LEU A 152 11.71 -11.88 0.95
N ALA A 153 12.72 -11.00 0.93
CA ALA A 153 13.94 -11.19 0.14
C ALA A 153 14.68 -12.47 0.54
N LYS A 154 14.91 -12.67 1.85
CA LYS A 154 15.54 -13.88 2.39
C LYS A 154 14.73 -15.14 2.08
N LEU A 155 13.41 -15.10 2.25
CA LEU A 155 12.53 -16.25 2.00
C LEU A 155 12.61 -16.74 0.54
N ASN A 156 12.69 -15.80 -0.41
CA ASN A 156 12.66 -16.11 -1.84
C ASN A 156 14.05 -16.02 -2.51
N ASN A 157 15.13 -15.86 -1.73
CA ASN A 157 16.50 -15.67 -2.23
C ASN A 157 16.65 -14.52 -3.24
N LEU A 158 15.93 -13.41 -3.02
CA LEU A 158 15.92 -12.24 -3.90
C LEU A 158 17.04 -11.26 -3.53
N LYS A 159 17.63 -10.62 -4.54
CA LYS A 159 18.65 -9.56 -4.39
C LYS A 159 18.33 -8.34 -5.24
N ILE A 160 19.05 -7.24 -5.01
CA ILE A 160 18.97 -6.04 -5.86
C ILE A 160 19.24 -6.40 -7.32
N GLY A 161 18.44 -5.84 -8.23
CA GLY A 161 18.50 -6.09 -9.65
C GLY A 161 17.69 -7.30 -10.13
N ASP A 162 17.22 -8.16 -9.23
CA ASP A 162 16.32 -9.25 -9.62
C ASP A 162 14.98 -8.68 -10.09
N LYS A 163 14.47 -9.28 -11.17
CA LYS A 163 13.15 -8.98 -11.72
C LYS A 163 12.13 -9.90 -11.08
N ASN A 164 11.07 -9.32 -10.55
CA ASN A 164 9.92 -10.06 -10.06
C ASN A 164 8.70 -9.72 -10.89
N ASN A 165 8.08 -10.75 -11.46
CA ASN A 165 6.74 -10.62 -12.02
C ASN A 165 5.76 -10.50 -10.87
N LEU A 166 5.19 -9.31 -10.70
CA LEU A 166 4.03 -9.10 -9.87
C LEU A 166 2.81 -9.17 -10.78
N LEU A 167 2.08 -10.28 -10.71
CA LEU A 167 0.79 -10.40 -11.37
C LEU A 167 -0.22 -9.59 -10.55
N GLY A 168 -0.60 -8.42 -11.06
CA GLY A 168 -1.75 -7.69 -10.54
C GLY A 168 -3.00 -8.55 -10.70
N LEU A 169 -3.90 -8.48 -9.72
CA LEU A 169 -5.21 -9.18 -9.75
C LEU A 169 -6.21 -8.59 -10.75
N ILE A 170 -5.80 -7.60 -11.54
CA ILE A 170 -6.58 -7.07 -12.64
C ILE A 170 -6.18 -7.90 -13.86
N GLU A 171 -7.12 -8.63 -14.47
CA GLU A 171 -6.87 -9.40 -15.69
C GLU A 171 -6.11 -8.54 -16.72
N GLY A 172 -4.95 -9.02 -17.16
CA GLY A 172 -4.07 -8.32 -18.11
C GLY A 172 -3.01 -7.39 -17.51
N ALA A 173 -3.04 -7.10 -16.21
CA ALA A 173 -2.05 -6.25 -15.53
C ALA A 173 -0.89 -7.06 -14.93
N SER A 174 -0.13 -7.75 -15.77
CA SER A 174 1.19 -8.25 -15.37
C SER A 174 2.20 -7.12 -15.47
N ALA A 175 2.85 -6.78 -14.35
CA ALA A 175 3.90 -5.79 -14.33
C ALA A 175 5.18 -6.39 -13.74
N GLU A 176 6.23 -6.36 -14.55
CA GLU A 176 7.58 -6.73 -14.11
C GLU A 176 8.22 -5.51 -13.42
N PHE A 177 8.65 -5.70 -12.18
CA PHE A 177 9.41 -4.70 -11.43
C PHE A 177 10.80 -5.23 -11.10
N THR A 178 11.79 -4.34 -11.17
CA THR A 178 13.17 -4.62 -10.74
C THR A 178 13.34 -4.21 -9.29
N ILE A 179 13.90 -5.10 -8.46
CA ILE A 179 14.20 -4.75 -7.07
C ILE A 179 15.30 -3.71 -7.04
N SER A 180 14.99 -2.52 -6.55
CA SER A 180 15.93 -1.40 -6.41
C SER A 180 16.45 -1.24 -4.98
N GLY A 181 15.69 -1.73 -3.99
CA GLY A 181 16.05 -1.67 -2.59
C GLY A 181 15.41 -2.74 -1.73
N ILE A 182 16.07 -3.06 -0.63
CA ILE A 182 15.58 -3.97 0.41
C ILE A 182 15.45 -3.16 1.70
N TYR A 183 14.30 -3.26 2.37
CA TYR A 183 14.04 -2.55 3.61
C TYR A 183 13.90 -3.48 4.83
N SER A 184 14.40 -3.04 5.98
CA SER A 184 14.05 -3.62 7.28
C SER A 184 12.76 -3.02 7.81
N ASP A 185 11.97 -3.81 8.52
CA ASP A 185 10.73 -3.38 9.16
C ASP A 185 10.72 -3.77 10.64
N SER A 186 10.76 -2.77 11.53
CA SER A 186 10.65 -2.99 12.98
C SER A 186 9.22 -2.78 13.49
N THR A 187 8.26 -2.42 12.63
CA THR A 187 6.88 -2.16 13.06
C THR A 187 6.16 -3.39 13.60
N MET A 188 6.66 -4.58 13.27
CA MET A 188 6.15 -5.86 13.74
C MET A 188 6.85 -6.37 15.00
N GLU A 189 7.91 -5.71 15.47
CA GLU A 189 8.56 -6.06 16.74
C GLU A 189 7.64 -5.72 17.91
N GLY A 190 7.30 -6.72 18.72
CA GLY A 190 6.45 -6.55 19.90
C GLY A 190 4.94 -6.58 19.65
N GLN A 191 4.47 -6.77 18.40
CA GLN A 191 3.06 -7.03 18.13
C GLN A 191 2.69 -8.46 18.52
N ALA A 192 1.55 -8.64 19.19
CA ALA A 192 0.99 -9.96 19.43
C ALA A 192 0.79 -10.65 18.08
N LYS A 193 1.44 -11.81 17.89
CA LYS A 193 1.23 -12.63 16.69
C LYS A 193 -0.27 -12.88 16.58
N MET A 194 -0.86 -12.46 15.47
CA MET A 194 -2.28 -12.72 15.24
C MET A 194 -2.54 -14.22 15.38
N PRO A 195 -3.65 -14.64 16.01
CA PRO A 195 -3.95 -16.05 16.19
C PRO A 195 -4.13 -16.78 14.85
N PHE A 196 -4.42 -16.02 13.79
CA PHE A 196 -4.53 -16.51 12.42
C PHE A 196 -3.37 -15.96 11.57
N LYS A 197 -2.74 -16.86 10.80
CA LYS A 197 -1.68 -16.55 9.84
C LYS A 197 -2.31 -16.30 8.47
N ASP A 198 -2.21 -15.06 7.99
CA ASP A 198 -2.69 -14.66 6.67
C ASP A 198 -1.58 -13.88 5.94
N PRO A 199 -1.13 -14.35 4.75
CA PRO A 199 -0.15 -13.64 3.93
C PRO A 199 -0.53 -12.20 3.61
N PHE A 200 -1.80 -11.94 3.31
CA PHE A 200 -2.26 -10.62 2.91
C PHE A 200 -2.15 -9.60 4.04
N MET A 201 -2.31 -10.06 5.29
CA MET A 201 -2.23 -9.22 6.47
C MET A 201 -0.79 -9.03 6.98
N ASN A 202 0.17 -9.81 6.49
CA ASN A 202 1.54 -9.68 6.92
C ASN A 202 2.21 -8.46 6.26
N ARG A 203 2.56 -7.47 7.06
CA ARG A 203 3.14 -6.19 6.58
C ARG A 203 4.50 -6.32 5.91
N ASN A 204 5.23 -7.42 6.15
CA ASN A 204 6.48 -7.73 5.47
C ASN A 204 6.27 -8.31 4.07
N ASN A 205 5.04 -8.64 3.70
CA ASN A 205 4.70 -9.01 2.34
C ASN A 205 4.45 -7.79 1.44
N THR A 206 4.16 -6.62 2.01
CA THR A 206 3.87 -5.38 1.27
C THR A 206 5.07 -4.95 0.40
N LYS A 207 4.77 -4.46 -0.80
CA LYS A 207 5.77 -3.92 -1.73
C LYS A 207 5.52 -2.45 -1.98
N TYR A 208 6.61 -1.72 -2.23
CA TYR A 208 6.60 -0.28 -2.51
C TYR A 208 7.16 -0.01 -3.89
#